data_AF-A0A329REI8-F1
#
_entry.id   AF-A0A329REI8-F1
#
_cell.length_a   1.000
_cell.length_b   1.000
_cell.length_c   1.000
_cell.angle_alpha   90.00
_cell.angle_beta   90.00
_cell.angle_gamma   90.00
#
_symmetry.space_group_name_H-M   'P 1'
#
loop_
_entity.id
_entity.type
_entity.pdbx_description
1 polymer ?
#
loop_
_entity_poly.entity_id
_entity_poly.type
_entity_poly.pdbx_seq_one_letter_code
_entity_poly.pdbx_strand_id
1 'polypeptide(L)'
;MQLAIIHKSARKMARGKRLSDDERAMIVNANKFFLKGRQEDGSVAERTRELVHQCLGTPTRTVALIWRVYKTHEGVDTSEA
;
A
#
# COMPACT_ATOMS: atom_id res chain seq x y z
N MET A 1 -31.12 11.89 -20.20
CA MET A 1 -29.75 12.43 -19.94
C MET A 1 -29.08 11.52 -18.94
N GLN A 2 -28.25 10.58 -19.40
CA GLN A 2 -27.52 9.65 -18.54
C GLN A 2 -26.08 10.16 -18.45
N LEU A 3 -25.68 10.67 -17.27
CA LEU A 3 -24.31 11.06 -16.98
C LEU A 3 -23.45 9.79 -16.92
N ALA A 4 -22.60 9.64 -17.92
CA ALA A 4 -21.67 8.56 -18.04
C ALA A 4 -20.49 8.72 -17.07
N ILE A 5 -20.35 7.73 -16.18
CA ILE A 5 -19.08 7.03 -15.91
C ILE A 5 -18.04 7.86 -15.14
N ILE A 6 -18.21 7.94 -13.81
CA ILE A 6 -17.07 7.99 -12.89
C ILE A 6 -16.58 6.55 -12.72
N HIS A 7 -15.81 6.05 -13.67
CA HIS A 7 -15.12 4.78 -13.47
C HIS A 7 -13.70 4.89 -13.99
N LYS A 8 -12.77 4.59 -13.08
CA LYS A 8 -11.53 3.84 -13.34
C LYS A 8 -10.26 4.65 -13.62
N SER A 9 -9.79 5.40 -12.62
CA SER A 9 -8.34 5.63 -12.44
C SER A 9 -7.70 4.52 -11.59
N ALA A 10 -8.09 3.26 -11.78
CA ALA A 10 -7.27 2.13 -11.33
C ALA A 10 -6.17 1.93 -12.39
N ARG A 11 -5.12 2.74 -12.33
CA ARG A 11 -3.92 2.59 -13.17
C ARG A 11 -3.33 1.21 -12.90
N LYS A 12 -3.62 0.23 -13.75
CA LYS A 12 -3.00 -1.09 -13.69
C LYS A 12 -1.48 -0.91 -13.79
N MET A 13 -0.77 -1.35 -12.75
CA MET A 13 0.68 -1.33 -12.76
C MET A 13 1.21 -2.42 -13.70
N ALA A 14 1.96 -2.01 -14.72
CA ALA A 14 2.56 -2.93 -15.68
C ALA A 14 3.63 -3.81 -14.99
N ARG A 15 3.60 -5.11 -15.29
CA ARG A 15 4.58 -6.08 -14.78
C ARG A 15 5.99 -5.67 -15.24
N GLY A 16 6.91 -5.45 -14.30
CA GLY A 16 8.32 -5.09 -14.60
C GLY A 16 8.65 -3.58 -14.53
N LYS A 17 7.66 -2.69 -14.37
CA LYS A 17 7.94 -1.28 -14.10
C LYS A 17 8.46 -1.11 -12.66
N ARG A 18 9.62 -0.45 -12.49
CA ARG A 18 10.07 0.01 -11.16
C ARG A 18 9.09 1.04 -10.63
N LEU A 19 8.68 0.87 -9.38
CA LEU A 19 7.90 1.86 -8.66
C LEU A 19 8.70 3.15 -8.46
N SER A 20 8.09 4.29 -8.76
CA SER A 20 8.60 5.61 -8.33
C SER A 20 8.48 5.78 -6.82
N ASP A 21 9.20 6.75 -6.28
CA ASP A 21 9.16 7.03 -4.85
C ASP A 21 7.76 7.51 -4.40
N ASP A 22 7.09 8.31 -5.22
CA ASP A 22 5.69 8.70 -4.98
C ASP A 22 4.73 7.50 -4.96
N GLU A 23 4.90 6.54 -5.87
CA GLU A 23 4.09 5.32 -5.91
C GLU A 23 4.33 4.48 -4.64
N ARG A 24 5.58 4.41 -4.15
CA ARG A 24 5.92 3.72 -2.89
C ARG A 24 5.32 4.44 -1.68
N ALA A 25 5.44 5.76 -1.62
CA ALA A 25 4.89 6.58 -0.55
C ALA A 25 3.36 6.45 -0.48
N MET A 26 2.68 6.42 -1.63
CA MET A 26 1.24 6.22 -1.69
C MET A 26 0.82 4.85 -1.13
N ILE A 27 1.56 3.78 -1.43
CA ILE A 27 1.33 2.44 -0.87
C ILE A 27 1.53 2.44 0.65
N VAL A 28 2.58 3.09 1.15
CA VAL A 28 2.87 3.20 2.59
C VAL A 28 1.74 3.96 3.31
N ASN A 29 1.33 5.11 2.77
CA ASN A 29 0.25 5.92 3.34
C ASN A 29 -1.07 5.16 3.38
N ALA A 30 -1.39 4.40 2.32
CA ALA A 30 -2.58 3.56 2.31
C ALA A 30 -2.52 2.45 3.38
N ASN A 31 -1.37 1.79 3.57
CA ASN A 31 -1.20 0.82 4.66
C ASN A 31 -1.42 1.48 6.03
N LYS A 32 -0.75 2.61 6.30
CA LYS A 32 -0.93 3.37 7.55
C LYS A 32 -2.39 3.73 7.81
N PHE A 33 -3.10 4.18 6.78
CA PHE A 33 -4.51 4.54 6.87
C PHE A 33 -5.37 3.35 7.31
N PHE A 34 -5.20 2.18 6.69
CA PHE A 34 -5.98 0.98 7.02
C PHE A 34 -5.55 0.29 8.32
N LEU A 35 -4.32 0.54 8.78
CA LEU A 35 -3.78 0.06 10.05
C LEU A 35 -4.08 0.99 11.24
N LYS A 36 -4.59 2.20 11.01
CA LYS A 36 -4.76 3.20 12.07
C LYS A 36 -5.57 2.66 13.25
N GLY A 37 -4.93 2.58 14.42
CA GLY A 37 -5.54 2.10 15.68
C GLY A 37 -5.67 0.58 15.78
N ARG A 38 -5.05 -0.20 14.87
CA ARG A 38 -5.05 -1.66 14.92
C ARG A 38 -3.63 -2.17 15.14
N GLN A 39 -3.50 -3.13 16.06
CA GLN A 39 -2.27 -3.91 16.15
C GLN A 39 -2.18 -4.81 14.91
N GLU A 40 -1.07 -4.75 14.20
CA GLU A 40 -0.85 -5.58 13.01
C GLU A 40 -0.57 -7.02 13.45
N ASP A 41 -1.53 -7.92 13.22
CA ASP A 41 -1.35 -9.37 13.23
C ASP A 41 -1.42 -9.94 11.80
N GLY A 42 -1.28 -11.25 11.65
CA GLY A 42 -1.33 -11.91 10.33
C GLY A 42 -2.62 -11.65 9.55
N SER A 43 -3.77 -11.66 10.23
CA SER A 43 -5.09 -11.44 9.64
C SER A 43 -5.30 -9.97 9.26
N VAL A 44 -4.93 -9.05 10.15
CA VAL A 44 -4.96 -7.60 9.92
C VAL A 44 -4.04 -7.23 8.75
N ALA A 45 -2.86 -7.86 8.65
CA ALA A 45 -1.92 -7.61 7.56
C ALA A 45 -2.42 -8.13 6.21
N GLU A 46 -3.07 -9.30 6.16
CA GLU A 46 -3.72 -9.80 4.93
C GLU A 46 -4.85 -8.88 4.48
N ARG A 47 -5.79 -8.57 5.38
CA ARG A 47 -6.91 -7.68 5.08
C ARG A 47 -6.44 -6.30 4.63
N THR A 48 -5.42 -5.74 5.28
CA THR A 48 -4.86 -4.44 4.90
C THR A 48 -4.31 -4.47 3.48
N ARG A 49 -3.55 -5.51 3.12
CA ARG A 49 -3.02 -5.66 1.75
C ARG A 49 -4.13 -5.75 0.71
N GLU A 50 -5.22 -6.44 1.02
CA GLU A 50 -6.39 -6.52 0.14
C GLU A 50 -7.08 -5.16 -0.03
N LEU A 51 -7.25 -4.39 1.05
CA LEU A 51 -7.83 -3.04 0.98
C LEU A 51 -6.96 -2.08 0.18
N VAL A 52 -5.64 -2.13 0.35
CA VAL A 52 -4.70 -1.35 -0.47
C VAL A 52 -4.76 -1.79 -1.93
N HIS A 53 -4.89 -3.09 -2.20
CA HIS A 53 -5.07 -3.61 -3.55
C HIS A 53 -6.35 -3.07 -4.21
N GLN A 54 -7.48 -3.12 -3.50
CA GLN A 54 -8.76 -2.61 -3.98
C GLN A 54 -8.72 -1.10 -4.24
N CYS A 55 -8.02 -0.35 -3.38
CA CYS A 55 -7.92 1.11 -3.48
C CYS A 55 -6.98 1.57 -4.61
N LEU A 56 -5.77 1.00 -4.69
CA LEU A 56 -4.71 1.48 -5.60
C LEU A 56 -4.52 0.59 -6.83
N GLY A 57 -5.20 -0.55 -6.92
CA GLY A 57 -4.95 -1.56 -7.96
C GLY A 57 -3.58 -2.22 -7.87
N THR A 58 -2.85 -2.01 -6.76
CA THR A 58 -1.49 -2.53 -6.58
C THR A 58 -1.56 -4.00 -6.15
N PRO A 59 -0.79 -4.92 -6.76
CA PRO A 59 -0.80 -6.32 -6.35
C PRO A 59 -0.43 -6.48 -4.88
N THR A 60 -1.16 -7.32 -4.14
CA THR A 60 -0.95 -7.56 -2.69
C THR A 60 0.50 -7.96 -2.35
N ARG A 61 1.17 -8.70 -3.24
CA ARG A 61 2.61 -9.04 -3.11
C ARG A 61 3.51 -7.80 -3.14
N THR A 62 3.20 -6.83 -3.98
CA THR A 62 3.94 -5.56 -4.07
C THR A 62 3.69 -4.72 -2.83
N VAL A 63 2.44 -4.65 -2.37
CA VAL A 63 2.07 -3.99 -1.11
C VAL A 63 2.87 -4.59 0.06
N ALA A 64 2.90 -5.92 0.18
CA ALA A 64 3.64 -6.62 1.22
C ALA A 64 5.14 -6.30 1.20
N LEU A 65 5.74 -6.26 0.01
CA LEU A 65 7.16 -5.98 -0.16
C LEU A 65 7.50 -4.54 0.22
N ILE A 66 6.74 -3.56 -0.28
CA ILE A 66 6.95 -2.14 0.04
C ILE A 66 6.74 -1.88 1.54
N TRP A 67 5.69 -2.46 2.12
CA TRP A 67 5.43 -2.33 3.56
C TRP A 67 6.56 -2.92 4.40
N ARG A 68 7.10 -4.10 4.01
CA ARG A 68 8.25 -4.70 4.69
C ARG A 68 9.49 -3.81 4.61
N VAL A 69 9.84 -3.33 3.41
CA VAL A 69 10.99 -2.44 3.21
C VAL A 69 10.85 -1.19 4.06
N TYR A 70 9.67 -0.56 4.04
CA TYR A 70 9.36 0.60 4.87
C TYR A 70 9.58 0.31 6.37
N LYS A 71 9.05 -0.79 6.90
CA LYS A 71 9.24 -1.17 8.31
C LYS A 71 10.70 -1.46 8.67
N THR A 72 11.47 -2.02 7.75
CA THR A 72 12.92 -2.23 7.97
C THR A 72 13.68 -0.90 8.02
N HIS A 73 13.28 0.10 7.23
CA HIS A 73 13.90 1.43 7.28
C HIS A 73 13.44 2.26 8.47
N GLU A 74 12.16 2.23 8.86
CA GLU A 74 11.72 2.90 10.10
C GLU A 74 12.21 2.20 11.37
N GLY A 75 12.49 0.90 11.32
CA GLY A 75 13.14 0.17 12.41
C GLY A 75 14.62 0.52 12.60
N VAL A 76 15.22 1.32 11.72
CA VAL A 76 16.60 1.81 11.85
C VAL A 76 16.67 3.14 12.63
N ASP A 77 15.56 3.88 12.78
CA ASP A 77 15.53 5.16 13.51
C ASP A 77 15.03 5.05 14.97
N THR A 78 14.96 3.84 15.55
CA THR A 78 14.69 3.66 16.99
C THR A 78 15.90 3.17 17.80
N SER A 79 17.11 3.39 17.28
CA SER A 79 18.35 3.35 18.07
C SER A 79 19.04 4.71 18.05
N GLU A 80 18.41 5.72 18.65
CA GLU A 80 19.16 6.79 19.30
C GLU A 80 19.20 6.50 20.81
N ALA A 81 20.42 6.18 21.25
CA ALA A 81 21.06 6.36 22.57
C ALA A 81 20.25 6.11 23.86
#